data_AF-A0A7I9UZH3-F1
#
_entry.id   AF-A0A7I9UZH3-F1
#
_cell.length_a   1.000
_cell.length_b   1.000
_cell.length_c   1.000
_cell.angle_alpha   90.00
_cell.angle_beta   90.00
_cell.angle_gamma   90.00
#
_symmetry.space_group_name_H-M   'P 1'
#
loop_
_entity.id
_entity.type
_entity.pdbx_description
1 polymer ?
#
loop_
_entity_poly.entity_id
_entity_poly.type
_entity_poly.pdbx_seq_one_letter_code
_entity_poly.pdbx_strand_id
1 'polypeptide(L)'
;MLELRVAGAAHSSAVLVPHPEEVVPHLPLTTPVACLSARVRAEELLPRLAAATDPAGVLAALCYTGVPIADAHVLAAALASATTVIEIVALDDGKRLLPGAVGVFCSPRGDVVSVPSTAADGAEWLTLTPATSRRVGLACAELVQRRRAVR
;
A
#
# COMPACT_ATOMS: atom_id res chain seq x y z
N MET A 1 10.14 -14.94 0.05
CA MET A 1 9.32 -14.98 -1.17
C MET A 1 8.20 -13.98 -1.02
N LEU A 2 7.96 -13.18 -2.05
CA LEU A 2 6.84 -12.27 -2.13
C LEU A 2 5.81 -12.84 -3.11
N GLU A 3 4.54 -12.59 -2.83
CA GLU A 3 3.43 -12.91 -3.72
C GLU A 3 2.73 -11.58 -4.05
N LEU A 4 2.66 -11.24 -5.34
CA LEU A 4 1.91 -10.09 -5.82
C LEU A 4 0.51 -10.56 -6.18
N ARG A 5 -0.51 -9.94 -5.59
CA ARG A 5 -1.93 -10.21 -5.83
C ARG A 5 -2.57 -9.00 -6.44
N VAL A 6 -3.14 -9.13 -7.64
CA VAL A 6 -3.91 -8.05 -8.26
C VAL A 6 -5.35 -8.11 -7.74
N ALA A 7 -5.78 -7.08 -7.01
CA ALA A 7 -7.15 -6.92 -6.56
C ALA A 7 -8.03 -6.35 -7.69
N GLY A 8 -9.23 -6.90 -7.85
CA GLY A 8 -10.25 -6.38 -8.78
C GLY A 8 -10.49 -7.17 -10.07
N ALA A 9 -9.75 -8.27 -10.32
CA ALA A 9 -10.11 -9.22 -11.37
C ALA A 9 -10.78 -10.46 -10.76
N ALA A 10 -11.77 -11.03 -11.46
CA ALA A 10 -12.45 -12.29 -11.08
C ALA A 10 -11.47 -13.49 -10.92
N HIS A 11 -10.21 -13.31 -11.30
CA HIS A 11 -9.10 -14.22 -11.10
C HIS A 11 -7.95 -13.44 -10.47
N SER A 12 -7.59 -13.78 -9.23
CA SER A 12 -6.33 -13.32 -8.65
C SER A 12 -5.18 -13.97 -9.43
N SER A 13 -4.39 -13.17 -10.15
CA SER A 13 -3.12 -13.63 -10.69
C SER A 13 -2.07 -13.41 -9.61
N ALA A 14 -1.40 -14.49 -9.20
CA ALA A 14 -0.33 -14.46 -8.23
C ALA A 14 1.03 -14.59 -8.94
N VAL A 15 1.88 -13.58 -8.81
CA VAL A 15 3.28 -13.65 -9.27
C VAL A 15 4.15 -13.90 -8.05
N LEU A 16 4.90 -15.00 -8.06
CA LEU A 16 5.89 -15.30 -7.03
C LEU A 16 7.22 -14.66 -7.40
N VAL A 17 7.74 -13.87 -6.48
CA VAL A 17 9.01 -13.16 -6.65
C VAL A 17 9.98 -13.58 -5.54
N PRO A 18 11.16 -14.12 -5.88
CA PRO A 18 12.13 -14.58 -4.88
C PRO A 18 12.78 -13.42 -4.12
N HIS A 19 13.02 -12.30 -4.81
CA HIS A 19 13.76 -11.14 -4.29
C HIS A 19 12.97 -9.82 -4.40
N PRO A 20 12.99 -8.94 -3.38
CA PRO A 20 12.17 -7.73 -3.35
C PRO A 20 12.46 -6.73 -4.50
N GLU A 21 13.68 -6.72 -5.02
CA GLU A 21 14.09 -5.88 -6.17
C GLU A 21 13.40 -6.28 -7.49
N GLU A 22 13.00 -7.55 -7.63
CA GLU A 22 12.34 -8.07 -8.82
C GLU A 22 10.84 -7.74 -8.87
N VAL A 23 10.27 -7.20 -7.79
CA VAL A 23 8.84 -6.85 -7.72
C VAL A 23 8.51 -5.70 -8.66
N VAL A 24 9.37 -4.67 -8.70
CA VAL A 24 9.07 -3.40 -9.37
C VAL A 24 8.81 -3.56 -10.88
N PRO A 25 9.58 -4.34 -11.64
CA PRO A 25 9.31 -4.61 -13.06
C PRO A 25 7.94 -5.22 -13.35
N HIS A 26 7.27 -5.83 -12.37
CA HIS A 26 5.94 -6.44 -12.54
C HIS A 26 4.78 -5.48 -12.27
N LEU A 27 5.07 -4.24 -11.84
CA LEU A 27 4.04 -3.27 -11.48
C LEU A 27 3.77 -2.32 -12.65
N PRO A 28 2.50 -2.02 -12.97
CA PRO A 28 2.13 -1.08 -14.03
C PRO A 28 2.23 0.37 -13.53
N LEU A 29 3.35 0.71 -12.88
CA LEU A 29 3.60 2.08 -12.41
C LEU A 29 3.76 3.01 -13.61
N THR A 30 3.20 4.20 -13.48
CA THR A 30 3.19 5.27 -14.47
C THR A 30 3.86 6.52 -13.90
N THR A 31 3.13 7.34 -13.16
CA THR A 31 3.60 8.59 -12.57
C THR A 31 3.30 8.58 -11.08
N PRO A 32 4.30 8.73 -10.20
CA PRO A 32 4.06 8.85 -8.76
C PRO A 32 3.13 10.03 -8.45
N VAL A 33 2.25 9.87 -7.46
CA VAL A 33 1.37 10.96 -7.02
C VAL A 33 2.18 12.18 -6.57
N ALA A 34 1.68 13.39 -6.85
CA ALA A 34 2.37 14.64 -6.53
C ALA A 34 1.96 15.21 -5.17
N CYS A 35 2.25 14.49 -4.08
CA CYS A 35 1.96 14.91 -2.70
C CYS A 35 3.06 14.51 -1.71
N LEU A 36 2.99 15.03 -0.49
CA LEU A 36 3.82 14.55 0.61
C LEU A 36 3.34 13.18 1.11
N SER A 37 4.20 12.49 1.85
CA SER A 37 3.82 11.23 2.51
C SER A 37 2.87 11.52 3.68
N ALA A 38 1.77 10.79 3.74
CA ALA A 38 0.87 10.78 4.90
C ALA A 38 1.15 9.56 5.76
N ARG A 39 1.30 9.74 7.07
CA ARG A 39 1.48 8.63 8.03
C ARG A 39 0.38 8.69 9.06
N VAL A 40 -0.39 7.61 9.17
CA VAL A 40 -1.64 7.57 9.94
C VAL A 40 -1.76 6.25 10.71
N ARG A 41 -2.53 6.24 11.79
CA ARG A 41 -2.85 5.01 12.52
C ARG A 41 -3.74 4.13 11.62
N ALA A 42 -3.36 2.86 11.46
CA ALA A 42 -4.09 1.94 10.59
C ALA A 42 -5.53 1.73 11.08
N GLU A 43 -5.72 1.63 12.40
CA GLU A 43 -7.02 1.48 13.04
C GLU A 43 -7.95 2.69 12.85
N GLU A 44 -7.40 3.88 12.59
CA GLU A 44 -8.20 5.06 12.30
C GLU A 44 -8.58 5.13 10.81
N LEU A 45 -7.63 4.85 9.91
CA LEU A 45 -7.85 5.01 8.48
C LEU A 45 -8.63 3.84 7.86
N LEU A 46 -8.22 2.60 8.13
CA LEU A 46 -8.70 1.43 7.37
C LEU A 46 -10.21 1.19 7.49
N PRO A 47 -10.84 1.28 8.68
CA PRO A 47 -12.29 1.11 8.78
C PRO A 47 -13.08 2.17 8.00
N ARG A 48 -12.54 3.39 7.91
CA ARG A 48 -13.17 4.50 7.17
C ARG A 48 -13.01 4.33 5.67
N LEU A 49 -11.84 3.90 5.20
CA LEU A 49 -11.65 3.54 3.79
C LEU A 49 -12.54 2.37 3.38
N ALA A 50 -12.70 1.36 4.24
CA ALA A 50 -13.57 0.22 3.96
C ALA A 50 -15.05 0.61 3.88
N ALA A 51 -15.47 1.64 4.63
CA ALA A 51 -16.83 2.18 4.59
C ALA A 51 -17.06 3.22 3.47
N ALA A 52 -15.99 3.72 2.84
CA ALA A 52 -16.09 4.73 1.79
C ALA A 52 -16.59 4.09 0.48
N THR A 53 -17.70 4.59 -0.04
CA THR A 53 -18.31 4.12 -1.29
C THR A 53 -18.06 5.06 -2.47
N ASP A 54 -17.49 6.24 -2.22
CA ASP A 54 -17.23 7.26 -3.22
C ASP A 54 -15.95 8.07 -2.89
N PRO A 55 -15.45 8.89 -3.82
CA PRO A 55 -14.24 9.70 -3.60
C PRO A 55 -14.35 10.68 -2.42
N ALA A 56 -15.54 11.17 -2.09
CA ALA A 56 -15.74 12.11 -0.99
C ALA A 56 -15.58 11.40 0.37
N GLY A 57 -16.03 10.14 0.46
CA GLY A 57 -15.78 9.27 1.62
C GLY A 57 -14.30 8.99 1.83
N VAL A 58 -13.54 8.73 0.75
CA VAL A 58 -12.08 8.55 0.82
C VAL A 58 -11.40 9.82 1.34
N LEU A 59 -11.79 10.99 0.82
CA LEU A 59 -11.28 12.28 1.31
C LEU A 59 -11.59 12.50 2.80
N ALA A 60 -12.84 12.27 3.21
CA ALA A 60 -13.26 12.43 4.60
C ALA A 60 -12.47 11.49 5.53
N ALA A 61 -12.20 10.25 5.10
CA ALA A 61 -11.37 9.31 5.85
C ALA A 61 -9.94 9.83 6.06
N LEU A 62 -9.31 10.38 5.02
CA LEU A 62 -7.96 10.95 5.12
C LEU A 62 -7.93 12.20 6.01
N CYS A 63 -8.87 13.13 5.84
CA CYS A 63 -8.96 14.33 6.68
C CYS A 63 -9.18 14.00 8.15
N TYR A 64 -9.99 12.98 8.45
CA TYR A 64 -10.23 12.53 9.82
C TYR A 64 -8.92 12.17 10.55
N THR A 65 -7.96 11.56 9.83
CA THR A 65 -6.66 11.16 10.39
C THR A 65 -5.64 12.31 10.51
N GLY A 66 -6.06 13.55 10.24
CA GLY A 66 -5.20 14.74 10.34
C GLY A 66 -4.28 14.96 9.15
N VAL A 67 -4.46 14.23 8.04
CA VAL A 67 -3.73 14.52 6.79
C VAL A 67 -4.09 15.93 6.31
N PRO A 68 -3.10 16.80 6.00
CA PRO A 68 -3.37 18.13 5.49
C PRO A 68 -4.32 18.09 4.29
N ILE A 69 -5.32 18.97 4.27
CA ILE A 69 -6.40 18.94 3.28
C ILE A 69 -5.90 18.94 1.83
N ALA A 70 -4.80 19.64 1.53
CA ALA A 70 -4.19 19.67 0.21
C ALA A 70 -3.67 18.28 -0.21
N ASP A 71 -2.92 17.59 0.65
CA ASP A 71 -2.42 16.24 0.39
C ASP A 71 -3.56 15.22 0.41
N ALA A 72 -4.55 15.39 1.30
CA ALA A 72 -5.72 14.52 1.40
C ALA A 72 -6.54 14.54 0.10
N HIS A 73 -6.72 15.71 -0.53
CA HIS A 73 -7.37 15.80 -1.84
C HIS A 73 -6.63 15.03 -2.93
N VAL A 74 -5.31 15.20 -2.99
CA VAL A 74 -4.47 14.53 -4.00
C VAL A 74 -4.49 13.01 -3.81
N LEU A 75 -4.32 12.55 -2.57
CA LEU A 75 -4.39 11.13 -2.23
C LEU A 75 -5.78 10.54 -2.49
N ALA A 76 -6.85 11.24 -2.11
CA ALA A 76 -8.22 10.78 -2.36
C ALA A 76 -8.50 10.62 -3.86
N ALA A 77 -8.08 11.60 -4.67
CA ALA A 77 -8.22 11.53 -6.12
C ALA A 77 -7.45 10.34 -6.71
N ALA A 78 -6.22 10.09 -6.27
CA ALA A 78 -5.41 8.94 -6.67
C ALA A 78 -6.08 7.61 -6.30
N LEU A 79 -6.42 7.42 -5.02
CA LEU A 79 -6.99 6.18 -4.50
C LEU A 79 -8.35 5.86 -5.12
N ALA A 80 -9.25 6.86 -5.23
CA ALA A 80 -10.60 6.65 -5.73
C ALA A 80 -10.68 6.45 -7.26
N SER A 81 -9.62 6.79 -7.99
CA SER A 81 -9.52 6.57 -9.45
C SER A 81 -8.55 5.44 -9.82
N ALA A 82 -8.07 4.67 -8.84
CA ALA A 82 -7.15 3.57 -9.09
C ALA A 82 -7.78 2.54 -10.04
N THR A 83 -7.13 2.32 -11.18
CA THR A 83 -7.55 1.32 -12.17
C THR A 83 -6.93 -0.05 -11.90
N THR A 84 -5.87 -0.09 -11.09
CA THR A 84 -5.21 -1.32 -10.68
C THR A 84 -4.77 -1.19 -9.23
N VAL A 85 -5.15 -2.15 -8.41
CA VAL A 85 -4.73 -2.24 -7.01
C VAL A 85 -3.99 -3.55 -6.84
N ILE A 86 -2.77 -3.48 -6.30
CA ILE A 86 -1.90 -4.64 -6.10
C ILE A 86 -1.60 -4.75 -4.63
N GLU A 87 -1.89 -5.90 -4.05
CA GLU A 87 -1.49 -6.28 -2.70
C GLU A 87 -0.24 -7.16 -2.80
N ILE A 88 0.85 -6.73 -2.17
CA ILE A 88 2.11 -7.46 -2.12
C ILE A 88 2.27 -8.01 -0.72
N VAL A 89 2.28 -9.33 -0.60
CA VAL A 89 2.37 -10.04 0.68
C VAL A 89 3.66 -10.84 0.75
N ALA A 90 4.16 -11.06 1.96
CA ALA A 90 5.30 -11.95 2.19
C ALA A 90 4.85 -13.34 2.62
N LEU A 91 5.58 -14.35 2.13
CA LEU A 91 5.39 -15.74 2.47
C LEU A 91 6.59 -16.30 3.25
N ASP A 92 6.31 -17.15 4.24
CA ASP A 92 7.33 -17.97 4.89
C ASP A 92 7.80 -19.15 4.00
N ASP A 93 8.73 -19.95 4.51
CA ASP A 93 9.28 -21.10 3.77
C ASP A 93 8.24 -22.20 3.51
N GLY A 94 7.18 -22.25 4.34
CA GLY A 94 6.03 -23.13 4.19
C GLY A 94 4.90 -22.53 3.35
N LYS A 95 5.13 -21.40 2.65
CA LYS A 95 4.14 -20.65 1.86
C LYS A 95 2.96 -20.12 2.66
N ARG A 96 3.12 -19.88 3.97
CA ARG A 96 2.10 -19.23 4.80
C ARG A 96 2.25 -17.73 4.71
N LEU A 97 1.11 -17.03 4.73
CA LEU A 97 1.07 -15.57 4.74
C LEU A 97 1.64 -15.02 6.04
N LEU A 98 2.46 -13.99 5.90
CA LEU A 98 3.00 -13.21 7.01
C LEU A 98 2.16 -11.96 7.24
N PRO A 99 2.17 -11.39 8.46
CA PRO A 99 1.45 -10.15 8.75
C PRO A 99 1.94 -8.97 7.91
N GLY A 100 0.99 -8.13 7.51
CA GLY A 100 1.22 -6.93 6.73
C GLY A 100 1.20 -7.16 5.22
N ALA A 101 0.90 -6.10 4.48
CA ALA A 101 0.90 -6.08 3.02
C ALA A 101 1.31 -4.69 2.54
N VAL A 102 2.09 -4.63 1.45
CA VAL A 102 2.35 -3.39 0.74
C VAL A 102 1.28 -3.24 -0.34
N GLY A 103 0.52 -2.16 -0.30
CA GLY A 103 -0.48 -1.85 -1.33
C GLY A 103 0.11 -0.94 -2.39
N VAL A 104 -0.17 -1.19 -3.67
CA VAL A 104 0.17 -0.30 -4.78
C VAL A 104 -1.09 0.04 -5.54
N PHE A 105 -1.39 1.33 -5.65
CA PHE A 105 -2.56 1.87 -6.33
C PHE A 105 -2.09 2.60 -7.57
N CYS A 106 -2.37 2.03 -8.74
CA CYS A 106 -2.01 2.65 -10.02
C CYS A 106 -3.21 3.43 -10.54
N SER A 107 -3.02 4.72 -10.81
CA SER A 107 -4.11 5.67 -11.06
C SER A 107 -3.72 6.72 -12.10
N PRO A 108 -4.68 7.17 -12.94
CA PRO A 108 -4.46 8.33 -13.82
C PRO A 108 -4.21 9.64 -13.06
N ARG A 109 -4.46 9.68 -11.73
CA ARG A 109 -4.17 10.81 -10.85
C ARG A 109 -2.86 10.65 -10.07
N GLY A 110 -2.08 9.62 -10.41
CA GLY A 110 -0.77 9.35 -9.86
C GLY A 110 -0.77 8.17 -8.89
N ASP A 111 0.35 7.45 -8.88
CA ASP A 111 0.46 6.17 -8.19
C ASP A 111 0.86 6.34 -6.73
N VAL A 112 0.21 5.56 -5.88
CA VAL A 112 0.40 5.57 -4.42
C VAL A 112 0.87 4.20 -3.97
N VAL A 113 1.86 4.17 -3.07
CA VAL A 113 2.22 2.96 -2.32
C VAL A 113 1.83 3.13 -0.86
N SER A 114 1.17 2.13 -0.30
CA SER A 114 0.87 2.01 1.11
C SER A 114 1.87 1.06 1.78
N VAL A 115 2.51 1.54 2.84
CA VAL A 115 3.55 0.81 3.57
C VAL A 115 3.10 0.65 5.02
N PRO A 116 2.80 -0.56 5.49
CA PRO A 116 2.44 -0.80 6.88
C PRO A 116 3.68 -0.67 7.76
N SER A 117 3.54 -0.37 9.05
CA SER A 117 4.62 -0.48 10.05
C SER A 117 4.06 -0.61 11.46
N THR A 118 4.74 -1.36 12.31
CA THR A 118 4.40 -1.50 13.73
C THR A 118 5.31 -0.58 14.54
N ALA A 119 4.72 0.24 15.41
CA ALA A 119 5.48 1.07 16.35
C ALA A 119 5.90 0.26 17.60
N ALA A 120 6.78 0.82 18.44
CA ALA A 120 7.28 0.14 19.64
C ALA A 120 6.19 -0.17 20.68
N ASP A 121 5.08 0.58 20.63
CA ASP A 121 3.87 0.35 21.42
C ASP A 121 2.99 -0.80 20.86
N GLY A 122 3.44 -1.45 19.78
CA GLY A 122 2.72 -2.53 19.10
C GLY A 122 1.62 -2.04 18.16
N ALA A 123 1.37 -0.74 18.06
CA ALA A 123 0.27 -0.24 17.25
C ALA A 123 0.67 -0.04 15.78
N GLU A 124 -0.28 -0.37 14.90
CA GLU A 124 -0.10 -0.40 13.45
C GLU A 124 -0.28 0.99 12.83
N TRP A 125 0.64 1.31 11.93
CA TRP A 125 0.67 2.54 11.16
C TRP A 125 0.64 2.22 9.67
N LEU A 126 0.01 3.09 8.89
CA LEU A 126 0.07 3.08 7.45
C LEU A 126 0.74 4.35 6.95
N THR A 127 1.70 4.21 6.05
CA THR A 127 2.27 5.34 5.31
C THR A 127 1.77 5.29 3.87
N LEU A 128 1.06 6.32 3.42
CA LEU A 128 0.69 6.54 2.03
C LEU A 128 1.69 7.51 1.40
N THR A 129 2.32 7.12 0.29
CA THR A 129 3.40 7.90 -0.29
C THR A 129 3.46 7.74 -1.82
N PRO A 130 4.02 8.69 -2.58
CA PRO A 130 4.27 8.53 -4.01
C PRO A 130 4.98 7.22 -4.35
N ALA A 131 4.40 6.42 -5.24
CA ALA A 131 4.92 5.12 -5.64
C ALA A 131 6.07 5.24 -6.65
N THR A 132 7.26 5.59 -6.17
CA THR A 132 8.47 5.47 -6.99
C THR A 132 9.00 4.03 -6.94
N SER A 133 9.67 3.58 -8.01
CA SER A 133 10.37 2.28 -8.04
C SER A 133 11.21 2.04 -6.78
N ARG A 134 11.96 3.06 -6.34
CA ARG A 134 12.77 3.00 -5.13
C ARG A 134 11.93 2.77 -3.87
N ARG A 135 10.84 3.51 -3.69
CA ARG A 135 9.98 3.40 -2.49
C ARG A 135 9.27 2.07 -2.43
N VAL A 136 8.78 1.57 -3.57
CA VAL A 136 8.14 0.26 -3.64
C VAL A 136 9.14 -0.86 -3.35
N GLY A 137 10.33 -0.82 -3.95
CA GLY A 137 11.38 -1.81 -3.67
C GLY A 137 11.80 -1.82 -2.20
N LEU A 138 11.96 -0.65 -1.57
CA LEU A 138 12.26 -0.54 -0.14
C LEU A 138 11.12 -1.11 0.73
N ALA A 139 9.86 -0.76 0.44
CA ALA A 139 8.71 -1.28 1.17
C ALA A 139 8.63 -2.82 1.09
N CYS A 140 8.91 -3.39 -0.08
CA CYS A 140 8.95 -4.84 -0.27
C CYS A 140 10.12 -5.49 0.50
N ALA A 141 11.29 -4.86 0.50
CA ALA A 141 12.43 -5.35 1.28
C ALA A 141 12.14 -5.32 2.80
N GLU A 142 11.52 -4.25 3.30
CA GLU A 142 11.08 -4.15 4.70
C GLU A 142 10.05 -5.22 5.06
N LEU A 143 9.08 -5.47 4.18
CA LEU A 143 8.07 -6.52 4.38
C LEU A 143 8.73 -7.90 4.52
N VAL A 144 9.74 -8.20 3.70
CA VAL A 144 10.52 -9.45 3.84
C VAL A 144 11.38 -9.46 5.10
N GLN A 145 11.95 -8.32 5.52
CA GLN A 145 12.77 -8.26 6.74
C GLN A 145 11.96 -8.49 8.01
N ARG A 146 10.71 -8.01 8.07
CA ARG A 146 9.82 -8.26 9.22
C ARG A 146 9.60 -9.74 9.49
N ARG A 147 9.63 -10.59 8.45
CA ARG A 147 9.66 -12.06 8.60
C ARG A 147 10.77 -12.55 9.54
N ARG A 148 11.94 -11.91 9.54
CA ARG A 148 13.13 -12.37 10.26
C ARG A 148 13.11 -11.98 11.74
N ALA A 149 12.37 -10.93 12.10
CA ALA A 149 12.29 -10.42 13.47
C ALA A 149 11.27 -11.16 14.35
N VAL A 150 10.40 -11.98 13.76
CA VAL A 150 9.37 -12.78 14.46
C VAL A 150 9.83 -14.25 14.63
N ARG A 151 11.14 -14.53 14.52
CA ARG A 151 11.74 -15.85 14.80
C ARG A 151 12.34 -15.92 16.18
#